data_AF-A0A7Y9UBV6-F1
#
_entry.id   AF-A0A7Y9UBV6-F1
#
_cell.length_a   1.000
_cell.length_b   1.000
_cell.length_c   1.000
_cell.angle_alpha   90.00
_cell.angle_beta   90.00
_cell.angle_gamma   90.00
#
_symmetry.space_group_name_H-M   'P 1'
#
loop_
_entity.id
_entity.type
_entity.pdbx_description
1 polymer ?
#
loop_
_entity_poly.entity_id
_entity_poly.type
_entity_poly.pdbx_seq_one_letter_code
_entity_poly.pdbx_strand_id
1 'polypeptide(L)'
;MTFKSVLVAALLLAPTAALAAPGIVTVSTGLRAGPGSGFPLVDRIPGGARVNIHGCLRGNAWCDVSFSDDRGWVSSQYLEYLYRNHYVYLPDYVDQIDVPVVPFVLTSYWSSYYGGRPWYRRHAYWSNYWTSHQSVATRMTIDPRAARIGRAATRDGAIALERSGVRGKGAAAILTRDAATTQRDAAIAKRDAAIARRDAAVAKRGAAVTPDRTRVGPSERIAHERTNVQTRNPRDAQARMMREQAATRAPVRAQPMARTHEAPRASAAPSARPATPHVAQPSVSHGSPMNARAQMPAPRAAAPAMPHGGGGGAPHINAAPRGGGAPAGGPAGGHQKH
;
A
#
# COMPACT_ATOMS: atom_id res chain seq x y z
N MET A 1 56.79 21.54 -26.10
CA MET A 1 56.58 20.81 -24.84
C MET A 1 55.15 21.06 -24.37
N THR A 2 54.44 19.97 -24.12
CA THR A 2 53.01 19.82 -23.89
C THR A 2 52.61 20.22 -22.47
N PHE A 3 51.67 21.16 -22.31
CA PHE A 3 50.86 21.31 -21.11
C PHE A 3 49.41 21.55 -21.50
N LYS A 4 48.71 20.48 -21.89
CA LYS A 4 47.26 20.43 -21.91
C LYS A 4 46.83 19.41 -20.86
N SER A 5 45.79 19.76 -20.11
CA SER A 5 44.96 18.88 -19.28
C SER A 5 45.33 18.83 -17.79
N VAL A 6 44.91 19.85 -17.05
CA VAL A 6 44.52 19.70 -15.63
C VAL A 6 43.14 20.32 -15.48
N LEU A 7 42.07 19.51 -15.57
CA LEU A 7 40.75 19.74 -14.95
C LEU A 7 39.70 18.75 -15.50
N VAL A 8 39.74 17.47 -15.13
CA VAL A 8 38.55 16.63 -15.01
C VAL A 8 38.82 15.51 -14.00
N ALA A 9 38.64 15.77 -12.70
CA ALA A 9 38.68 14.72 -11.67
C ALA A 9 37.84 15.10 -10.43
N ALA A 10 36.63 15.63 -10.63
CA ALA A 10 35.76 16.07 -9.54
C ALA A 10 34.31 15.56 -9.63
N LEU A 11 34.06 14.40 -10.24
CA LEU A 11 32.68 13.98 -10.56
C LEU A 11 32.32 12.52 -10.23
N LEU A 12 32.94 11.90 -9.20
CA LEU A 12 32.61 10.51 -8.80
C LEU A 12 32.46 10.26 -7.29
N LEU A 13 32.12 11.26 -6.48
CA LEU A 13 31.53 11.00 -5.16
C LEU A 13 30.04 11.36 -5.17
N ALA A 14 29.25 10.61 -5.95
CA ALA A 14 27.83 10.54 -5.66
C ALA A 14 27.68 9.71 -4.37
N PRO A 15 27.09 10.24 -3.28
CA PRO A 15 26.79 9.44 -2.11
C PRO A 15 25.87 8.30 -2.54
N THR A 16 26.30 7.05 -2.35
CA THR A 16 25.41 5.90 -2.43
C THR A 16 24.35 6.09 -1.37
N ALA A 17 23.14 6.51 -1.76
CA ALA A 17 22.00 6.48 -0.88
C ALA A 17 21.86 5.05 -0.36
N ALA A 18 21.98 4.87 0.95
CA ALA A 18 21.72 3.57 1.58
C ALA A 18 20.28 3.18 1.25
N LEU A 19 20.11 2.22 0.35
CA LEU A 19 18.79 1.80 -0.10
C LEU A 19 18.12 1.03 1.02
N ALA A 20 17.14 1.66 1.66
CA ALA A 20 16.26 0.99 2.60
C ALA A 20 15.07 0.40 1.84
N ALA A 21 14.82 -0.89 2.03
CA ALA A 21 13.70 -1.57 1.40
C ALA A 21 12.47 -1.59 2.32
N PRO A 22 11.25 -1.44 1.79
CA PRO A 22 10.05 -1.58 2.60
C PRO A 22 9.90 -3.01 3.14
N GLY A 23 9.41 -3.14 4.37
CA GLY A 23 9.09 -4.41 5.00
C GLY A 23 7.85 -4.33 5.88
N ILE A 24 7.39 -5.48 6.35
CA ILE A 24 6.26 -5.61 7.29
C ILE A 24 6.69 -6.48 8.48
N VAL A 25 6.27 -6.11 9.67
CA VAL A 25 6.44 -6.93 10.87
C VAL A 25 5.28 -7.92 10.98
N THR A 26 5.56 -9.23 11.06
CA THR A 26 4.52 -10.27 11.06
C THR A 26 3.81 -10.41 12.40
N VAL A 27 4.53 -10.18 13.50
CA VAL A 27 4.02 -10.26 14.88
C VAL A 27 4.60 -9.14 15.72
N SER A 28 3.85 -8.68 16.72
CA SER A 28 4.33 -7.62 17.60
C SER A 28 5.68 -7.99 18.22
N THR A 29 6.67 -7.12 18.02
CA THR A 29 8.06 -7.38 18.40
C THR A 29 8.74 -6.12 18.92
N GLY A 30 9.93 -6.28 19.49
CA GLY A 30 10.72 -5.18 20.02
C GLY A 30 11.71 -4.64 19.00
N LEU A 31 11.73 -3.32 18.81
CA LEU A 31 12.84 -2.63 18.18
C LEU A 31 13.96 -2.48 19.20
N ARG A 32 15.17 -2.96 18.90
CA ARG A 32 16.27 -3.03 19.87
C ARG A 32 17.43 -2.13 19.50
N ALA A 33 18.19 -1.71 20.52
CA ALA A 33 19.34 -0.84 20.32
C ALA A 33 20.56 -1.55 19.67
N GLY A 34 20.48 -2.86 19.45
CA GLY A 34 21.51 -3.67 18.81
C GLY A 34 21.00 -5.07 18.44
N PRO A 35 21.76 -5.83 17.64
CA PRO A 35 21.39 -7.16 17.19
C PRO A 35 21.53 -8.17 18.34
N GLY A 36 20.43 -8.46 19.02
CA GLY A 36 20.40 -9.41 20.13
C GLY A 36 19.25 -9.13 21.10
N SER A 37 18.69 -10.18 21.68
CA SER A 37 17.55 -10.08 22.61
C SER A 37 17.89 -9.42 23.96
N GLY A 38 19.16 -9.35 24.33
CA GLY A 38 19.59 -8.68 25.57
C GLY A 38 19.81 -7.17 25.42
N PHE A 39 19.85 -6.62 24.20
CA PHE A 39 19.92 -5.18 24.01
C PHE A 39 18.64 -4.47 24.49
N PRO A 40 18.74 -3.22 24.97
CA PRO A 40 17.59 -2.43 25.39
C PRO A 40 16.53 -2.31 24.29
N LEU A 41 15.27 -2.26 24.70
CA LEU A 41 14.18 -1.87 23.82
C LEU A 41 14.27 -0.37 23.54
N VAL A 42 14.18 -0.04 22.26
CA VAL A 42 14.06 1.31 21.72
C VAL A 42 12.57 1.65 21.66
N ASP A 43 11.78 0.74 21.08
CA ASP A 43 10.32 0.83 20.95
C ASP A 43 9.68 -0.57 20.78
N ARG A 44 8.35 -0.64 20.72
CA ARG A 44 7.55 -1.83 20.39
C ARG A 44 6.84 -1.62 19.05
N ILE A 45 7.11 -2.52 18.10
CA ILE A 45 6.49 -2.49 16.78
C ILE A 45 5.30 -3.45 16.77
N PRO A 46 4.07 -2.99 16.44
CA PRO A 46 2.93 -3.88 16.34
C PRO A 46 2.99 -4.78 15.09
N GLY A 47 2.39 -5.96 15.15
CA GLY A 47 2.21 -6.81 13.96
C GLY A 47 1.40 -6.09 12.87
N GLY A 48 1.78 -6.27 11.61
CA GLY A 48 1.26 -5.57 10.44
C GLY A 48 1.88 -4.18 10.19
N ALA A 49 2.72 -3.68 11.10
CA ALA A 49 3.39 -2.40 10.91
C ALA A 49 4.37 -2.44 9.74
N ARG A 50 4.43 -1.33 9.00
CA ARG A 50 5.45 -1.11 7.97
C ARG A 50 6.73 -0.59 8.58
N VAL A 51 7.85 -1.11 8.08
CA VAL A 51 9.21 -0.70 8.46
C VAL A 51 10.04 -0.50 7.21
N ASN A 52 11.17 0.19 7.34
CA ASN A 52 12.19 0.22 6.29
C ASN A 52 13.39 -0.60 6.77
N ILE A 53 13.78 -1.61 6.00
CA ILE A 53 14.89 -2.53 6.25
C ILE A 53 16.11 -1.97 5.53
N HIS A 54 17.13 -1.59 6.29
CA HIS A 54 18.36 -0.99 5.77
C HIS A 54 19.44 -2.04 5.47
N GLY A 55 19.27 -3.23 6.04
CA GLY A 55 20.14 -4.37 5.83
C GLY A 55 20.07 -5.33 7.00
N CYS A 56 20.73 -6.47 6.85
CA CYS A 56 20.81 -7.49 7.89
C CYS A 56 22.25 -7.70 8.35
N LEU A 57 22.40 -8.09 9.62
CA LEU A 57 23.68 -8.55 10.14
C LEU A 57 24.09 -9.82 9.37
N ARG A 58 25.40 -10.08 9.26
CA ARG A 58 25.89 -11.37 8.76
C ARG A 58 25.21 -12.54 9.48
N GLY A 59 24.76 -13.53 8.70
CA GLY A 59 23.97 -14.66 9.19
C GLY A 59 22.47 -14.36 9.32
N ASN A 60 22.05 -13.15 8.94
CA ASN A 60 20.67 -12.75 8.66
C ASN A 60 19.69 -12.84 9.83
N ALA A 61 20.13 -13.14 11.05
CA ALA A 61 19.23 -13.32 12.20
C ALA A 61 18.61 -12.01 12.71
N TRP A 62 19.29 -10.88 12.45
CA TRP A 62 18.89 -9.54 12.87
C TRP A 62 19.02 -8.58 11.71
N CYS A 63 18.06 -7.69 11.56
CA CYS A 63 18.07 -6.64 10.55
C CYS A 63 17.91 -5.28 11.18
N ASP A 64 18.66 -4.33 10.64
CA ASP A 64 18.60 -2.91 10.99
C ASP A 64 17.41 -2.29 10.25
N VAL A 65 16.48 -1.75 11.01
CA VAL A 65 15.20 -1.25 10.54
C VAL A 65 14.93 0.14 11.10
N SER A 66 14.20 0.96 10.37
CA SER A 66 13.56 2.14 10.92
C SER A 66 12.06 1.95 11.01
N PHE A 67 11.50 2.35 12.15
CA PHE A 67 10.07 2.35 12.44
C PHE A 67 9.72 3.67 13.11
N SER A 68 8.74 4.39 12.56
CA SER A 68 8.48 5.78 12.95
C SER A 68 9.78 6.61 12.83
N ASP A 69 10.15 7.35 13.87
CA ASP A 69 11.38 8.15 13.91
C ASP A 69 12.57 7.40 14.56
N ASP A 70 12.35 6.17 15.01
CA ASP A 70 13.38 5.36 15.64
C ASP A 70 14.08 4.42 14.64
N ARG A 71 15.40 4.33 14.79
CA ARG A 71 16.26 3.32 14.15
C ARG A 71 16.52 2.20 15.15
N GLY A 72 16.72 0.96 14.71
CA GLY A 72 17.07 -0.14 15.60
C GLY A 72 17.11 -1.50 14.91
N TRP A 73 17.24 -2.56 15.71
CA TRP A 73 17.38 -3.93 15.22
C TRP A 73 16.17 -4.79 15.58
N VAL A 74 15.70 -5.57 14.61
CA VAL A 74 14.60 -6.53 14.75
C VAL A 74 15.07 -7.89 14.27
N SER A 75 14.57 -8.96 14.89
CA SER A 75 14.87 -10.31 14.40
C SER A 75 14.19 -10.55 13.05
N SER A 76 14.95 -11.05 12.08
CA SER A 76 14.45 -11.27 10.71
C SER A 76 13.31 -12.26 10.62
N GLN A 77 13.17 -13.17 11.60
CA GLN A 77 12.06 -14.13 11.68
C GLN A 77 10.69 -13.48 11.89
N TYR A 78 10.65 -12.18 12.13
CA TYR A 78 9.42 -11.39 12.23
C TYR A 78 9.24 -10.41 11.08
N LEU A 79 10.06 -10.50 10.04
CA LEU A 79 10.05 -9.55 8.93
C LEU A 79 9.60 -10.21 7.64
N GLU A 80 8.76 -9.49 6.91
CA GLU A 80 8.57 -9.67 5.48
C GLU A 80 9.30 -8.54 4.74
N TYR A 81 9.84 -8.87 3.57
CA TYR A 81 10.58 -7.97 2.71
C TYR A 81 9.83 -7.73 1.42
N LEU A 82 9.76 -6.48 0.96
CA LEU A 82 9.15 -6.17 -0.33
C LEU A 82 10.10 -6.56 -1.47
N TYR A 83 9.79 -7.66 -2.14
CA TYR A 83 10.54 -8.16 -3.29
C TYR A 83 9.64 -8.27 -4.50
N ARG A 84 10.05 -7.76 -5.67
CA ARG A 84 9.27 -7.81 -6.92
C ARG A 84 7.78 -7.46 -6.70
N ASN A 85 7.52 -6.37 -5.98
CA ASN A 85 6.19 -5.83 -5.70
C ASN A 85 5.25 -6.74 -4.86
N HIS A 86 5.80 -7.69 -4.09
CA HIS A 86 5.05 -8.46 -3.10
C HIS A 86 5.90 -8.68 -1.84
N TYR A 87 5.24 -8.85 -0.69
CA TYR A 87 5.92 -9.12 0.57
C TYR A 87 6.20 -10.62 0.70
N VAL A 88 7.45 -10.96 1.02
CA VAL A 88 7.90 -12.33 1.22
C VAL A 88 8.58 -12.49 2.58
N TYR A 89 8.38 -13.63 3.20
CA TYR A 89 8.98 -13.96 4.49
C TYR A 89 10.50 -13.94 4.39
N LEU A 90 11.12 -12.97 5.06
CA LEU A 90 12.51 -12.61 4.80
C LEU A 90 13.48 -13.80 4.96
N PRO A 91 13.44 -14.60 6.05
CA PRO A 91 14.39 -15.69 6.24
C PRO A 91 14.45 -16.74 5.14
N ASP A 92 13.36 -16.97 4.41
CA ASP A 92 13.33 -17.96 3.32
C ASP A 92 13.89 -17.39 2.01
N TYR A 93 14.13 -16.07 1.95
CA TYR A 93 14.49 -15.34 0.73
C TYR A 93 15.79 -14.53 0.84
N VAL A 94 16.48 -14.54 1.98
CA VAL A 94 17.73 -13.77 2.19
C VAL A 94 18.80 -14.04 1.13
N ASP A 95 18.90 -15.27 0.64
CA ASP A 95 19.88 -15.67 -0.39
C ASP A 95 19.43 -15.32 -1.82
N GLN A 96 18.14 -15.00 -2.03
CA GLN A 96 17.60 -14.64 -3.35
C GLN A 96 17.49 -13.11 -3.53
N ILE A 97 17.34 -12.36 -2.43
CA ILE A 97 17.03 -10.92 -2.45
C ILE A 97 18.30 -10.07 -2.37
N ASP A 98 19.47 -10.66 -2.08
CA ASP A 98 20.73 -9.94 -1.82
C ASP A 98 20.52 -8.79 -0.84
N VAL A 99 19.88 -9.08 0.30
CA VAL A 99 19.64 -8.07 1.33
C VAL A 99 20.98 -7.52 1.81
N PRO A 100 21.19 -6.19 1.81
CA PRO A 100 22.48 -5.62 2.16
C PRO A 100 22.97 -6.09 3.53
N VAL A 101 24.23 -6.54 3.60
CA VAL A 101 24.85 -6.91 4.87
C VAL A 101 25.39 -5.66 5.55
N VAL A 102 24.86 -5.31 6.71
CA VAL A 102 25.26 -4.13 7.48
C VAL A 102 26.01 -4.52 8.76
N PRO A 103 27.18 -3.90 9.04
CA PRO A 103 27.90 -4.15 10.29
C PRO A 103 27.21 -3.45 11.46
N PHE A 104 27.34 -4.02 12.65
CA PHE A 104 26.98 -3.35 13.88
C PHE A 104 28.25 -2.96 14.65
N VAL A 105 28.47 -1.65 14.77
CA VAL A 105 29.50 -1.07 15.63
C VAL A 105 28.80 -0.24 16.70
N LEU A 106 28.82 -0.73 17.94
CA LEU A 106 28.07 -0.16 19.05
C LEU A 106 28.29 1.36 19.19
N THR A 107 29.54 1.79 19.26
CA THR A 107 29.91 3.17 19.55
C THR A 107 29.36 4.14 18.51
N SER A 108 29.59 3.87 17.22
CA SER A 108 29.14 4.76 16.15
C SER A 108 27.62 4.71 15.98
N TYR A 109 27.03 3.51 15.98
CA TYR A 109 25.60 3.34 15.82
C TYR A 109 24.83 4.05 16.95
N TRP A 110 25.26 3.88 18.20
CA TRP A 110 24.59 4.52 19.33
C TRP A 110 24.80 6.03 19.37
N SER A 111 25.99 6.51 18.99
CA SER A 111 26.24 7.95 18.91
C SER A 111 25.35 8.62 17.87
N SER A 112 25.05 7.94 16.78
CA SER A 112 24.17 8.46 15.73
C SER A 112 22.69 8.48 16.12
N TYR A 113 22.20 7.49 16.88
CA TYR A 113 20.76 7.29 17.07
C TYR A 113 20.26 7.46 18.51
N TYR A 114 21.15 7.38 19.51
CA TYR A 114 20.73 7.15 20.91
C TYR A 114 21.39 8.02 21.96
N GLY A 115 22.04 9.13 21.60
CA GLY A 115 22.74 10.00 22.56
C GLY A 115 21.92 10.43 23.78
N GLY A 116 20.60 10.57 23.63
CA GLY A 116 19.68 10.93 24.71
C GLY A 116 19.06 9.77 25.50
N ARG A 117 19.34 8.50 25.16
CA ARG A 117 18.67 7.35 25.81
C ARG A 117 19.29 7.03 27.18
N PRO A 118 18.51 6.64 28.22
CA PRO A 118 19.02 6.47 29.59
C PRO A 118 20.16 5.44 29.74
N TRP A 119 20.20 4.46 28.85
CA TRP A 119 21.21 3.39 28.83
C TRP A 119 22.46 3.74 28.01
N TYR A 120 22.46 4.86 27.28
CA TYR A 120 23.57 5.31 26.42
C TYR A 120 24.87 5.47 27.22
N ARG A 121 24.78 6.05 28.42
CA ARG A 121 25.92 6.26 29.35
C ARG A 121 26.68 4.98 29.74
N ARG A 122 26.08 3.80 29.54
CA ARG A 122 26.71 2.50 29.88
C ARG A 122 27.42 1.87 28.69
N HIS A 123 28.10 2.66 27.85
CA HIS A 123 28.78 2.16 26.65
C HIS A 123 29.74 1.00 26.92
N ALA A 124 30.58 1.09 27.96
CA ALA A 124 31.54 0.04 28.28
C ALA A 124 30.85 -1.31 28.57
N TYR A 125 29.77 -1.29 29.36
CA TYR A 125 28.98 -2.49 29.65
C TYR A 125 28.42 -3.11 28.37
N TRP A 126 27.79 -2.29 27.52
CA TRP A 126 27.17 -2.77 26.28
C TRP A 126 28.20 -3.21 25.23
N SER A 127 29.39 -2.62 25.24
CA SER A 127 30.50 -3.06 24.39
C SER A 127 30.95 -4.46 24.79
N ASN A 128 31.13 -4.71 26.09
CA ASN A 128 31.49 -6.03 26.60
C ASN A 128 30.38 -7.07 26.35
N TYR A 129 29.11 -6.67 26.54
CA TYR A 129 27.97 -7.51 26.17
C TYR A 129 28.00 -7.88 24.68
N TRP A 130 28.22 -6.91 23.79
CA TRP A 130 28.27 -7.18 22.35
C TRP A 130 29.41 -8.14 21.99
N THR A 131 30.63 -7.87 22.48
CA THR A 131 31.80 -8.72 22.21
C THR A 131 31.56 -10.18 22.63
N SER A 132 30.86 -10.42 23.73
CA SER A 132 30.54 -11.77 24.21
C SER A 132 29.36 -12.45 23.50
N HIS A 133 28.45 -11.69 22.88
CA HIS A 133 27.20 -12.23 22.30
C HIS A 133 27.14 -12.17 20.77
N GLN A 134 28.12 -11.55 20.11
CA GLN A 134 28.13 -11.39 18.65
C GLN A 134 27.97 -12.72 17.91
N SER A 135 28.64 -13.79 18.35
CA SER A 135 28.56 -15.12 17.70
C SER A 135 27.14 -15.69 17.73
N VAL A 136 26.42 -15.50 18.85
CA VAL A 136 25.03 -15.91 19.00
C VAL A 136 24.11 -15.04 18.14
N ALA A 137 24.36 -13.72 18.10
CA ALA A 137 23.59 -12.80 17.27
C ALA A 137 23.74 -13.07 15.76
N THR A 138 24.88 -13.60 15.31
CA THR A 138 25.07 -14.00 13.91
C THR A 138 24.48 -15.37 13.57
N ARG A 139 24.01 -16.13 14.56
CA ARG A 139 23.44 -17.47 14.34
C ARG A 139 21.93 -17.37 14.15
N MET A 140 21.46 -17.73 12.97
CA MET A 140 20.03 -17.83 12.69
C MET A 140 19.43 -19.02 13.46
N THR A 141 18.46 -18.73 14.34
CA THR A 141 17.69 -19.72 15.08
C THR A 141 16.22 -19.46 14.84
N ILE A 142 15.65 -20.17 13.86
CA ILE A 142 14.27 -19.94 13.42
C ILE A 142 13.30 -20.53 14.45
N ASP A 143 12.47 -19.68 15.03
CA ASP A 143 11.31 -20.13 15.79
C ASP A 143 10.25 -20.75 14.84
N PRO A 144 9.83 -22.01 15.05
CA PRO A 144 8.89 -22.69 14.14
C PRO A 144 7.53 -21.99 14.04
N ARG A 145 7.08 -21.31 15.10
CA ARG A 145 5.82 -20.58 15.11
C ARG A 145 5.95 -19.29 14.29
N ALA A 146 7.04 -18.54 14.45
CA ALA A 146 7.35 -17.35 13.65
C ALA A 146 7.41 -17.70 12.16
N ALA A 147 8.11 -18.80 11.81
CA ALA A 147 8.19 -19.27 10.43
C ALA A 147 6.83 -19.66 9.86
N ARG A 148 5.97 -20.32 10.66
CA ARG A 148 4.61 -20.65 10.23
C ARG A 148 3.80 -19.39 9.92
N ILE A 149 3.87 -18.38 10.79
CA ILE A 149 3.13 -17.12 10.63
C ILE A 149 3.65 -16.36 9.40
N GLY A 150 4.96 -16.20 9.26
CA GLY A 150 5.56 -15.48 8.13
C GLY A 150 5.28 -16.15 6.79
N ARG A 151 5.47 -17.47 6.69
CA ARG A 151 5.14 -18.22 5.46
C ARG A 151 3.65 -18.19 5.12
N ALA A 152 2.77 -18.19 6.12
CA ALA A 152 1.34 -18.03 5.90
C ALA A 152 1.02 -16.64 5.33
N ALA A 153 1.58 -15.58 5.92
CA ALA A 153 1.40 -14.21 5.44
C ALA A 153 1.90 -14.02 4.00
N THR A 154 3.05 -14.62 3.63
CA THR A 154 3.55 -14.63 2.25
C THR A 154 2.59 -15.33 1.29
N ARG A 155 2.05 -16.50 1.68
CA ARG A 155 1.06 -17.23 0.87
C ARG A 155 -0.21 -16.41 0.68
N ASP A 156 -0.72 -15.80 1.75
CA ASP A 156 -1.92 -14.97 1.69
C ASP A 156 -1.71 -13.75 0.77
N GLY A 157 -0.52 -13.15 0.83
CA GLY A 157 -0.10 -12.08 -0.08
C GLY A 157 -0.08 -12.53 -1.55
N ALA A 158 0.45 -13.73 -1.83
CA ALA A 158 0.45 -14.29 -3.17
C ALA A 158 -0.97 -14.55 -3.71
N ILE A 159 -1.86 -15.13 -2.89
CA ILE A 159 -3.27 -15.37 -3.26
C ILE A 159 -3.99 -14.03 -3.53
N ALA A 160 -3.74 -13.01 -2.71
CA ALA A 160 -4.33 -11.69 -2.90
C ALA A 160 -3.87 -11.04 -4.22
N LEU A 161 -2.59 -11.22 -4.59
CA LEU A 161 -2.03 -10.73 -5.85
C LEU A 161 -2.65 -11.45 -7.06
N GLU A 162 -2.78 -12.78 -7.01
CA GLU A 162 -3.46 -13.56 -8.05
C GLU A 162 -4.92 -13.12 -8.24
N ARG A 163 -5.67 -12.99 -7.14
CA ARG A 163 -7.07 -12.53 -7.18
C ARG A 163 -7.20 -11.14 -7.78
N SER A 164 -6.26 -10.24 -7.46
CA SER A 164 -6.21 -8.90 -8.04
C SER A 164 -5.94 -8.94 -9.54
N GLY A 165 -5.03 -9.81 -9.98
CA GLY A 165 -4.77 -10.07 -11.40
C GLY A 165 -5.99 -10.60 -12.15
N VAL A 166 -6.73 -11.55 -11.58
CA VAL A 166 -8.00 -12.05 -12.16
C VAL A 166 -9.04 -10.93 -12.27
N ARG A 167 -9.17 -10.09 -11.25
CA ARG A 167 -10.09 -8.94 -11.28
C ARG A 167 -9.69 -7.91 -12.34
N GLY A 168 -8.40 -7.66 -12.52
CA GLY A 168 -7.86 -6.81 -13.59
C GLY A 168 -8.17 -7.35 -14.99
N LYS A 169 -8.02 -8.67 -15.21
CA LYS A 169 -8.40 -9.33 -16.47
C LYS A 169 -9.89 -9.20 -16.76
N GLY A 170 -10.75 -9.36 -15.74
CA GLY A 170 -12.20 -9.16 -15.87
C GLY A 170 -12.56 -7.74 -16.30
N ALA A 171 -11.93 -6.72 -15.69
CA ALA A 171 -12.13 -5.33 -16.07
C ALA A 171 -11.70 -5.05 -17.52
N ALA A 172 -10.56 -5.59 -17.96
CA ALA A 172 -10.11 -5.49 -19.35
C ALA A 172 -11.07 -6.16 -20.35
N ALA A 173 -11.65 -7.30 -19.98
CA ALA A 173 -12.65 -7.99 -20.80
C ALA A 173 -13.96 -7.19 -20.93
N ILE A 174 -14.36 -6.46 -19.89
CA ILE A 174 -15.52 -5.56 -19.94
C ILE A 174 -15.24 -4.39 -20.89
N LEU A 175 -14.09 -3.72 -20.74
CA LEU A 175 -13.70 -2.60 -21.62
C LEU A 175 -13.66 -2.99 -23.10
N THR A 176 -13.15 -4.18 -23.43
CA THR A 176 -13.13 -4.67 -24.81
C THR A 176 -14.54 -4.98 -25.34
N ARG A 177 -15.42 -5.51 -24.48
CA ARG A 177 -16.84 -5.72 -24.82
C ARG A 177 -17.54 -4.39 -25.10
N ASP A 178 -17.32 -3.39 -24.25
CA ASP A 178 -17.92 -2.06 -24.39
C ASP A 178 -17.47 -1.39 -25.70
N ALA A 179 -16.18 -1.42 -26.02
CA ALA A 179 -15.67 -0.93 -27.30
C ALA A 179 -16.32 -1.63 -28.50
N ALA A 180 -16.51 -2.95 -28.43
CA ALA A 180 -17.20 -3.71 -29.46
C ALA A 180 -18.70 -3.36 -29.55
N THR A 181 -19.36 -3.02 -28.43
CA THR A 181 -20.75 -2.53 -28.46
C THR A 181 -20.83 -1.15 -29.13
N THR A 182 -19.96 -0.21 -28.78
CA THR A 182 -19.89 1.11 -29.42
C THR A 182 -19.66 1.00 -30.93
N GLN A 183 -18.80 0.07 -31.36
CA GLN A 183 -18.56 -0.18 -32.79
C GLN A 183 -19.80 -0.74 -33.49
N ARG A 184 -20.57 -1.63 -32.85
CA ARG A 184 -21.84 -2.13 -33.39
C ARG A 184 -22.87 -1.01 -33.49
N ASP A 185 -23.00 -0.16 -32.47
CA ASP A 185 -23.95 0.95 -32.47
C ASP A 185 -23.65 1.96 -33.59
N ALA A 186 -22.36 2.26 -33.81
CA ALA A 186 -21.93 3.09 -34.93
C ALA A 186 -22.25 2.46 -36.30
N ALA A 187 -22.16 1.13 -36.42
CA ALA A 187 -22.51 0.42 -37.65
C ALA A 187 -24.03 0.40 -37.89
N ILE A 188 -24.84 0.27 -36.83
CA ILE A 188 -26.30 0.36 -36.90
C ILE A 188 -26.71 1.77 -37.34
N ALA A 189 -26.16 2.82 -36.73
CA ALA A 189 -26.43 4.20 -37.14
C ALA A 189 -26.11 4.47 -38.62
N LYS A 190 -25.01 3.89 -39.13
CA LYS A 190 -24.68 3.96 -40.57
C LYS A 190 -25.70 3.24 -41.45
N ARG A 191 -26.19 2.08 -41.01
CA ARG A 191 -27.25 1.33 -41.72
C ARG A 191 -28.55 2.12 -41.76
N ASP A 192 -28.96 2.70 -40.64
CA ASP A 192 -30.19 3.48 -40.55
C ASP A 192 -30.13 4.72 -41.45
N ALA A 193 -28.99 5.41 -41.48
CA ALA A 193 -28.76 6.51 -42.40
C ALA A 193 -28.83 6.08 -43.88
N ALA A 194 -28.37 4.88 -44.22
CA ALA A 194 -28.47 4.33 -45.58
C ALA A 194 -29.91 3.95 -45.94
N ILE A 195 -30.68 3.41 -45.00
CA ILE A 195 -32.11 3.10 -45.18
C ILE A 195 -32.89 4.39 -45.42
N ALA A 196 -32.70 5.42 -44.60
CA ALA A 196 -33.35 6.72 -44.78
C ALA A 196 -33.05 7.34 -46.16
N ARG A 197 -31.82 7.20 -46.66
CA ARG A 197 -31.46 7.63 -48.04
C ARG A 197 -32.20 6.83 -49.11
N ARG A 198 -32.33 5.51 -48.94
CA ARG A 198 -33.11 4.67 -49.86
C ARG A 198 -34.58 5.06 -49.86
N ASP A 199 -35.19 5.26 -48.70
CA ASP A 199 -36.60 5.63 -48.58
C ASP A 199 -36.87 7.00 -49.22
N ALA A 200 -35.98 7.97 -49.02
CA ALA A 200 -36.05 9.26 -49.70
C ALA A 200 -35.94 9.13 -51.23
N ALA A 201 -35.10 8.23 -51.74
CA ALA A 201 -34.99 7.96 -53.17
C ALA A 201 -36.24 7.26 -53.73
N VAL A 202 -36.83 6.33 -52.98
CA VAL A 202 -38.09 5.67 -53.35
C VAL A 202 -39.24 6.68 -53.36
N ALA A 203 -39.34 7.56 -52.37
CA ALA A 203 -40.34 8.63 -52.34
C ALA A 203 -40.21 9.57 -53.54
N LYS A 204 -38.98 9.96 -53.90
CA LYS A 204 -38.72 10.75 -55.13
C LYS A 204 -39.13 10.01 -56.40
N ARG A 205 -38.86 8.70 -56.52
CA ARG A 205 -39.33 7.90 -57.65
C ARG A 205 -40.85 7.78 -57.70
N GLY A 206 -41.53 7.63 -56.57
CA GLY A 206 -43.00 7.62 -56.49
C GLY A 206 -43.63 8.94 -56.93
N ALA A 207 -43.02 10.07 -56.54
CA ALA A 207 -43.41 11.40 -57.03
C ALA A 207 -43.13 11.59 -58.54
N ALA A 208 -42.11 10.91 -59.09
CA ALA A 208 -41.80 10.93 -60.52
C ALA A 208 -42.60 9.90 -61.36
N VAL A 209 -43.22 8.89 -60.73
CA VAL A 209 -44.19 7.96 -61.34
C VAL A 209 -45.61 8.54 -61.34
N THR A 210 -45.82 9.69 -60.69
CA THR A 210 -47.04 10.50 -60.79
C THR A 210 -46.85 11.70 -61.73
N PRO A 211 -46.67 11.45 -63.04
CA PRO A 211 -47.24 12.35 -64.03
C PRO A 211 -47.93 11.56 -65.16
N ASP A 212 -48.85 10.65 -64.84
CA ASP A 212 -49.87 10.24 -65.83
C ASP A 212 -51.11 9.62 -65.15
N ARG A 213 -51.86 10.45 -64.41
CA ARG A 213 -53.25 10.10 -64.08
C ARG A 213 -54.22 11.28 -64.15
N THR A 214 -53.79 12.40 -64.70
CA THR A 214 -54.67 13.56 -64.95
C THR A 214 -55.16 13.64 -66.40
N ARG A 215 -54.98 12.58 -67.21
CA ARG A 215 -55.65 12.43 -68.50
C ARG A 215 -56.44 11.13 -68.61
N VAL A 216 -57.45 10.97 -67.77
CA VAL A 216 -58.56 10.03 -68.04
C VAL A 216 -59.86 10.83 -67.98
N GLY A 217 -60.35 11.18 -69.17
CA GLY A 217 -61.73 11.56 -69.40
C GLY A 217 -62.68 10.38 -69.18
N PRO A 218 -63.99 10.63 -69.13
CA PRO A 218 -64.90 10.02 -68.18
C PRO A 218 -65.40 8.64 -68.59
N SER A 219 -64.92 7.59 -67.95
CA SER A 219 -65.58 6.27 -67.95
C SER A 219 -65.00 5.35 -66.89
N GLU A 220 -65.39 5.56 -65.63
CA GLU A 220 -65.25 4.55 -64.56
C GLU A 220 -66.53 4.51 -63.71
N ARG A 221 -67.65 4.30 -64.41
CA ARG A 221 -68.76 3.53 -63.87
C ARG A 221 -68.31 2.06 -64.03
N ILE A 222 -68.50 1.20 -63.02
CA ILE A 222 -68.04 -0.20 -62.93
C ILE A 222 -66.71 -0.39 -62.14
N ALA A 223 -66.67 0.06 -60.89
CA ALA A 223 -65.85 -0.57 -59.83
C ALA A 223 -66.35 -0.29 -58.40
N HIS A 224 -67.49 0.41 -58.24
CA HIS A 224 -68.16 0.59 -56.95
C HIS A 224 -69.23 -0.47 -56.65
N GLU A 225 -69.30 -1.52 -57.45
CA GLU A 225 -70.27 -2.61 -57.28
C GLU A 225 -69.61 -3.96 -56.97
N ARG A 226 -68.49 -3.94 -56.22
CA ARG A 226 -67.96 -5.16 -55.57
C ARG A 226 -67.56 -4.97 -54.12
N THR A 227 -67.36 -3.74 -53.66
CA THR A 227 -67.04 -3.43 -52.26
C THR A 227 -68.24 -3.39 -51.32
N ASN A 228 -69.48 -3.45 -51.84
CA ASN A 228 -70.69 -3.43 -51.02
C ASN A 228 -71.37 -4.81 -50.86
N VAL A 229 -70.81 -5.87 -51.47
CA VAL A 229 -71.30 -7.26 -51.28
C VAL A 229 -70.39 -8.06 -50.35
N GLN A 230 -69.12 -7.67 -50.18
CA GLN A 230 -68.17 -8.38 -49.30
C GLN A 230 -68.29 -8.01 -47.80
N THR A 231 -69.08 -7.00 -47.45
CA THR A 231 -69.34 -6.57 -46.06
C THR A 231 -70.55 -7.25 -45.43
N ARG A 232 -71.22 -8.17 -46.13
CA ARG A 232 -72.42 -8.87 -45.65
C ARG A 232 -72.26 -10.39 -45.59
N ASN A 233 -71.05 -10.90 -45.32
CA ASN A 233 -70.85 -12.32 -45.05
C ASN A 233 -70.85 -12.59 -43.54
N PRO A 234 -71.90 -13.22 -42.96
CA PRO A 234 -72.02 -13.43 -41.52
C PRO A 234 -70.96 -14.38 -40.94
N ARG A 235 -70.23 -15.13 -41.77
CA ARG A 235 -69.12 -16.00 -41.34
C ARG A 235 -67.83 -15.24 -41.00
N ASP A 236 -67.57 -14.09 -41.62
CA ASP A 236 -66.35 -13.30 -41.39
C ASP A 236 -66.42 -12.39 -40.16
N ALA A 237 -67.62 -12.18 -39.62
CA ALA A 237 -67.84 -11.52 -38.34
C ALA A 237 -67.59 -12.48 -37.15
N GLN A 238 -68.05 -13.73 -37.26
CA GLN A 238 -67.80 -14.77 -36.25
C GLN A 238 -66.31 -15.15 -36.14
N ALA A 239 -65.57 -15.17 -37.25
CA ALA A 239 -64.14 -15.45 -37.25
C ALA A 239 -63.29 -14.36 -36.56
N ARG A 240 -63.78 -13.10 -36.53
CA ARG A 240 -63.13 -11.99 -35.81
C ARG A 240 -63.43 -12.02 -34.31
N MET A 241 -64.68 -12.29 -33.93
CA MET A 241 -65.05 -12.41 -32.51
C MET A 241 -64.35 -13.61 -31.82
N MET A 242 -64.17 -14.73 -32.51
CA MET A 242 -63.44 -15.89 -31.96
C MET A 242 -61.93 -15.64 -31.79
N ARG A 243 -61.32 -14.77 -32.63
CA ARG A 243 -59.91 -14.38 -32.48
C ARG A 243 -59.67 -13.42 -31.31
N GLU A 244 -60.62 -12.54 -31.02
CA GLU A 244 -60.57 -11.68 -29.82
C GLU A 244 -60.82 -12.46 -28.53
N GLN A 245 -61.72 -13.46 -28.55
CA GLN A 245 -61.95 -14.34 -27.39
C GLN A 245 -60.79 -15.32 -27.13
N ALA A 246 -60.06 -15.73 -28.17
CA ALA A 246 -58.83 -16.52 -28.03
C ALA A 246 -57.64 -15.69 -27.52
N ALA A 247 -57.67 -14.36 -27.69
CA ALA A 247 -56.69 -13.45 -27.09
C ALA A 247 -56.96 -13.18 -25.59
N THR A 248 -58.12 -13.57 -25.06
CA THR A 248 -58.50 -13.42 -23.64
C THR A 248 -58.29 -14.69 -22.80
N ARG A 249 -57.79 -15.79 -23.36
CA ARG A 249 -57.39 -16.99 -22.60
C ARG A 249 -56.09 -17.60 -23.13
N ALA A 250 -54.98 -17.22 -22.50
CA ALA A 250 -53.73 -17.98 -22.52
C ALA A 250 -53.23 -18.17 -21.06
N PRO A 251 -52.57 -19.30 -20.74
CA PRO A 251 -52.51 -19.84 -19.39
C PRO A 251 -51.44 -19.21 -18.50
N VAL A 252 -51.72 -19.27 -17.20
CA VAL A 252 -50.83 -18.98 -16.07
C VAL A 252 -49.47 -19.65 -16.26
N ARG A 253 -48.40 -18.85 -16.37
CA ARG A 253 -47.02 -19.31 -16.25
C ARG A 253 -46.40 -18.62 -15.03
N ALA A 254 -45.96 -19.45 -14.08
CA ALA A 254 -45.41 -19.05 -12.79
C ALA A 254 -44.21 -18.10 -12.90
N GLN A 255 -44.21 -17.05 -12.09
CA GLN A 255 -43.05 -16.19 -11.84
C GLN A 255 -42.31 -16.68 -10.58
N PRO A 256 -40.96 -16.71 -10.57
CA PRO A 256 -40.20 -16.95 -9.35
C PRO A 256 -40.07 -15.66 -8.53
N MET A 257 -40.12 -15.83 -7.21
CA MET A 257 -40.18 -14.81 -6.17
C MET A 257 -39.02 -13.81 -6.21
N ALA A 258 -39.34 -12.52 -6.10
CA ALA A 258 -38.44 -11.48 -5.63
C ALA A 258 -39.10 -10.69 -4.49
N ARG A 259 -38.26 -10.39 -3.50
CA ARG A 259 -38.56 -9.91 -2.16
C ARG A 259 -39.20 -8.52 -2.11
N THR A 260 -39.81 -8.30 -0.96
CA THR A 260 -40.71 -7.24 -0.50
C THR A 260 -40.16 -5.82 -0.46
N HIS A 261 -41.11 -4.90 -0.64
CA HIS A 261 -41.05 -3.45 -0.53
C HIS A 261 -40.43 -2.88 0.75
N GLU A 262 -39.79 -1.73 0.55
CA GLU A 262 -39.44 -0.73 1.55
C GLU A 262 -40.37 0.50 1.39
N ALA A 263 -40.83 1.08 2.51
CA ALA A 263 -41.40 2.43 2.64
C ALA A 263 -41.37 2.86 4.14
N PRO A 264 -41.41 4.17 4.51
CA PRO A 264 -40.34 4.76 5.32
C PRO A 264 -40.72 5.40 6.69
N ARG A 265 -39.68 5.58 7.52
CA ARG A 265 -39.45 6.55 8.65
C ARG A 265 -40.36 6.53 9.90
N ALA A 266 -39.75 6.26 11.07
CA ALA A 266 -39.78 7.12 12.27
C ALA A 266 -38.74 6.68 13.33
N SER A 267 -38.17 7.66 14.04
CA SER A 267 -37.10 7.60 15.05
C SER A 267 -37.43 6.83 16.34
N ALA A 268 -36.45 6.11 16.92
CA ALA A 268 -36.31 5.88 18.37
C ALA A 268 -34.92 5.28 18.74
N ALA A 269 -34.46 5.59 19.95
CA ALA A 269 -33.12 5.43 20.55
C ALA A 269 -32.61 3.97 20.75
N PRO A 270 -31.32 3.74 21.11
CA PRO A 270 -30.76 2.39 21.21
C PRO A 270 -31.03 1.76 22.59
N SER A 271 -31.50 0.51 22.62
CA SER A 271 -31.50 -0.28 23.85
C SER A 271 -31.38 -1.79 23.61
N ALA A 272 -30.45 -2.35 24.40
CA ALA A 272 -30.30 -3.73 24.88
C ALA A 272 -30.07 -4.88 23.88
N ARG A 273 -28.87 -5.46 23.99
CA ARG A 273 -28.45 -6.77 23.44
C ARG A 273 -29.09 -7.93 24.22
N PRO A 274 -29.44 -9.07 23.58
CA PRO A 274 -29.62 -10.34 24.28
C PRO A 274 -28.28 -11.05 24.48
N ALA A 275 -28.06 -11.55 25.69
CA ALA A 275 -26.87 -12.28 26.12
C ALA A 275 -26.84 -13.72 25.57
N THR A 276 -25.64 -14.20 25.22
CA THR A 276 -25.35 -15.62 25.01
C THR A 276 -25.09 -16.32 26.36
N PRO A 277 -25.46 -17.61 26.51
CA PRO A 277 -25.32 -18.32 27.78
C PRO A 277 -23.86 -18.65 28.09
N HIS A 278 -23.46 -18.37 29.32
CA HIS A 278 -22.13 -18.59 29.87
C HIS A 278 -21.94 -20.06 30.27
N VAL A 279 -20.87 -20.68 29.77
CA VAL A 279 -20.37 -21.96 30.29
C VAL A 279 -19.52 -21.66 31.52
N ALA A 280 -19.87 -22.31 32.63
CA ALA A 280 -19.27 -22.16 33.95
C ALA A 280 -17.76 -22.43 33.97
N GLN A 281 -17.00 -21.51 34.56
CA GLN A 281 -15.66 -21.79 35.09
C GLN A 281 -15.77 -22.06 36.59
N PRO A 282 -15.02 -23.03 37.15
CA PRO A 282 -14.97 -23.23 38.60
C PRO A 282 -14.13 -22.14 39.27
N SER A 283 -14.74 -21.56 40.30
CA SER A 283 -14.22 -20.55 41.21
C SER A 283 -13.07 -21.09 42.06
N VAL A 284 -11.94 -20.38 42.04
CA VAL A 284 -10.91 -20.46 43.07
C VAL A 284 -10.80 -19.06 43.69
N SER A 285 -11.41 -18.90 44.86
CA SER A 285 -11.21 -17.74 45.73
C SER A 285 -9.81 -17.81 46.33
N HIS A 286 -9.10 -16.68 46.43
CA HIS A 286 -8.59 -16.08 47.69
C HIS A 286 -7.55 -14.98 47.40
N GLY A 287 -7.78 -13.78 47.99
CA GLY A 287 -6.73 -12.85 48.41
C GLY A 287 -6.56 -11.57 47.58
N SER A 288 -7.19 -10.47 48.00
CA SER A 288 -6.74 -9.09 47.71
C SER A 288 -5.91 -8.54 48.89
N PRO A 289 -5.36 -7.30 48.83
CA PRO A 289 -3.95 -7.03 48.56
C PRO A 289 -3.21 -6.50 49.79
N MET A 290 -1.90 -6.76 49.92
CA MET A 290 -1.09 -6.07 50.94
C MET A 290 -0.40 -4.84 50.36
N ASN A 291 -0.78 -3.70 50.95
CA ASN A 291 -0.02 -2.47 51.00
C ASN A 291 1.40 -2.72 51.54
N ALA A 292 2.40 -2.23 50.81
CA ALA A 292 3.69 -1.90 51.41
C ALA A 292 4.14 -0.53 50.88
N ARG A 293 3.84 0.50 51.68
CA ARG A 293 4.55 1.78 51.67
C ARG A 293 6.02 1.50 52.00
N ALA A 294 6.92 1.91 51.12
CA ALA A 294 8.34 2.09 51.44
C ALA A 294 8.85 3.39 50.79
N GLN A 295 8.72 4.46 51.57
CA GLN A 295 9.70 5.53 51.81
C GLN A 295 10.45 6.09 50.58
N MET A 296 9.92 7.20 50.06
CA MET A 296 10.67 8.20 49.32
C MET A 296 11.38 9.14 50.32
N PRO A 297 12.70 9.38 50.23
CA PRO A 297 13.33 10.47 50.96
C PRO A 297 13.01 11.82 50.28
N ALA A 298 12.64 12.80 51.10
CA ALA A 298 12.28 14.16 50.70
C ALA A 298 13.42 14.91 49.98
N PRO A 299 13.13 15.79 49.01
CA PRO A 299 14.10 16.79 48.59
C PRO A 299 14.16 17.90 49.64
N ARG A 300 15.35 18.09 50.22
CA ARG A 300 15.67 19.23 51.08
C ARG A 300 15.65 20.52 50.26
N ALA A 301 14.94 21.50 50.83
CA ALA A 301 15.18 22.94 50.88
C ALA A 301 15.99 23.60 49.76
N ALA A 302 15.32 24.57 49.14
CA ALA A 302 15.86 25.65 48.37
C ALA A 302 17.02 26.37 49.07
N ALA A 303 18.04 26.73 48.28
CA ALA A 303 19.00 27.78 48.56
C ALA A 303 19.14 28.67 47.31
N PRO A 304 19.49 29.96 47.47
CA PRO A 304 18.98 31.03 46.63
C PRO A 304 19.79 31.26 45.35
N ALA A 305 19.11 31.91 44.41
CA ALA A 305 19.64 32.48 43.19
C ALA A 305 20.83 33.42 43.46
N MET A 306 21.91 33.24 42.70
CA MET A 306 22.99 34.21 42.53
C MET A 306 22.78 34.96 41.20
N PRO A 307 23.12 36.26 41.14
CA PRO A 307 22.68 37.15 40.09
C PRO A 307 23.47 37.00 38.78
N HIS A 308 22.77 37.27 37.69
CA HIS A 308 23.33 37.49 36.36
C HIS A 308 24.27 38.72 36.35
N GLY A 309 25.53 38.51 35.98
CA GLY A 309 26.31 39.47 35.19
C GLY A 309 26.38 38.90 33.76
N GLY A 310 26.08 39.61 32.67
CA GLY A 310 26.26 41.03 32.44
C GLY A 310 27.57 41.25 31.70
N GLY A 311 27.55 41.18 30.36
CA GLY A 311 28.69 41.45 29.45
C GLY A 311 28.79 40.35 28.38
N GLY A 312 28.40 40.54 27.11
CA GLY A 312 28.45 41.74 26.29
C GLY A 312 29.85 41.92 25.73
N GLY A 313 30.11 41.42 24.51
CA GLY A 313 31.31 41.79 23.74
C GLY A 313 31.97 40.69 22.91
N ALA A 314 31.46 40.48 21.70
CA ALA A 314 32.29 40.27 20.50
C ALA A 314 31.84 41.36 19.50
N PRO A 315 32.63 41.86 18.53
CA PRO A 315 33.71 41.15 17.82
C PRO A 315 34.97 42.01 17.52
N HIS A 316 36.04 41.40 17.01
CA HIS A 316 36.79 41.92 15.84
C HIS A 316 37.87 40.94 15.38
N ILE A 317 38.09 40.98 14.07
CA ILE A 317 38.97 40.14 13.24
C ILE A 317 40.15 41.02 12.80
N ASN A 318 41.31 40.38 12.58
CA ASN A 318 42.50 40.82 11.82
C ASN A 318 43.49 41.80 12.48
N ALA A 319 44.73 41.34 12.69
CA ALA A 319 45.87 41.60 11.77
C ALA A 319 47.24 41.40 12.47
N ALA A 320 48.12 40.60 11.86
CA ALA A 320 49.59 40.72 11.92
C ALA A 320 50.02 41.86 10.95
N PRO A 321 51.30 42.33 10.82
CA PRO A 321 52.57 41.61 11.06
C PRO A 321 53.81 42.45 11.53
N ARG A 322 54.99 41.78 11.50
CA ARG A 322 56.40 42.21 11.60
C ARG A 322 56.99 42.16 13.03
N GLY A 323 58.20 41.64 13.27
CA GLY A 323 59.25 41.07 12.41
C GLY A 323 60.61 41.16 13.12
N GLY A 324 61.52 40.21 12.85
CA GLY A 324 62.98 40.42 12.95
C GLY A 324 63.75 39.61 14.00
N GLY A 325 64.72 38.82 13.53
CA GLY A 325 65.94 38.51 14.30
C GLY A 325 66.38 37.04 14.33
N ALA A 326 67.09 36.59 13.29
CA ALA A 326 68.04 35.46 13.37
C ALA A 326 69.41 35.97 13.90
N PRO A 327 70.35 35.07 14.27
CA PRO A 327 71.32 34.65 13.27
C PRO A 327 71.73 33.17 13.33
N ALA A 328 72.39 32.78 12.23
CA ALA A 328 72.90 31.46 11.90
C ALA A 328 74.29 31.15 12.51
N GLY A 329 74.62 29.85 12.57
CA GLY A 329 75.98 29.32 12.74
C GLY A 329 75.97 27.81 12.56
N GLY A 330 76.60 27.32 11.48
CA GLY A 330 76.59 25.91 11.03
C GLY A 330 77.71 25.01 11.62
N PRO A 331 78.21 24.00 10.88
CA PRO A 331 78.05 22.59 11.27
C PRO A 331 79.35 21.76 11.38
N ALA A 332 79.25 20.56 11.96
CA ALA A 332 80.16 19.40 11.77
C ALA A 332 79.35 18.13 12.17
N GLY A 333 79.29 16.99 11.47
CA GLY A 333 80.25 16.35 10.57
C GLY A 333 80.87 15.15 11.30
N GLY A 334 80.51 13.91 10.93
CA GLY A 334 81.25 12.71 11.40
C GLY A 334 80.50 11.38 11.40
N HIS A 335 80.69 10.60 10.34
CA HIS A 335 80.41 9.16 10.24
C HIS A 335 81.41 8.30 11.04
N GLN A 336 80.99 7.08 11.42
CA GLN A 336 81.65 5.78 11.12
C GLN A 336 81.94 4.84 12.32
N LYS A 337 81.32 3.64 12.22
CA LYS A 337 81.76 2.28 12.59
C LYS A 337 82.59 2.06 13.86
N HIS A 338 82.06 1.24 14.76
CA HIS A 338 82.61 -0.08 15.11
C HIS A 338 81.46 -1.02 15.47
#